data_AF-A0A496MWH9-F1
#
_entry.id   AF-A0A496MWH9-F1
#
_cell.length_a   1.000
_cell.length_b   1.000
_cell.length_c   1.000
_cell.angle_alpha   90.00
_cell.angle_beta   90.00
_cell.angle_gamma   90.00
#
_symmetry.space_group_name_H-M   'P 1'
#
loop_
_entity.id
_entity.type
_entity.pdbx_description
1 polymer ?
#
loop_
_entity_poly.entity_id
_entity_poly.type
_entity_poly.pdbx_seq_one_letter_code
_entity_poly.pdbx_strand_id
1 'polypeptide(L)' 'MRNQKRKSPAIDATDHTILITCDKCEWRELHDDRNAAWYALARHLKTGHDDPYAAKSAARNIYRNHHE' A
#
# COMPACT_ATOMS: atom_id res chain seq x y z
N MET A 1 19.79 10.40 17.18
CA MET A 1 19.41 10.58 15.76
C MET A 1 18.50 9.43 15.37
N ARG A 2 17.18 9.66 15.23
CA ARG A 2 16.20 8.59 14.96
C ARG A 2 16.42 8.07 13.54
N ASN A 3 16.86 6.82 13.46
CA ASN A 3 17.15 6.08 12.25
C ASN A 3 15.86 5.95 11.43
N GLN A 4 15.67 6.83 10.44
CA GLN A 4 14.58 6.77 9.47
C GLN A 4 14.80 5.54 8.57
N LYS A 5 14.51 4.35 9.11
CA LYS A 5 14.33 3.14 8.28
C LYS A 5 13.22 3.47 7.30
N ARG A 6 13.55 3.52 5.99
CA ARG A 6 12.56 3.52 4.91
C ARG A 6 11.57 2.38 5.21
N LYS A 7 10.33 2.74 5.56
CA LYS A 7 9.26 1.81 5.92
C LYS A 7 8.68 1.26 4.62
N SER A 8 9.25 0.18 4.07
CA SER A 8 8.66 -0.54 2.94
C SER A 8 7.14 -0.60 3.09
N PRO A 9 6.35 -0.33 2.02
CA PRO A 9 4.90 -0.21 2.14
C PRO A 9 4.38 -1.48 2.79
N ALA A 10 3.88 -1.33 4.02
CA ALA A 10 3.50 -2.45 4.85
C ALA A 10 2.00 -2.61 4.76
N ILE A 11 1.58 -3.81 4.38
CA ILE A 11 0.22 -4.28 4.58
C ILE A 11 0.21 -5.00 5.91
N ASP A 12 -0.49 -4.43 6.87
CA ASP A 12 -0.81 -5.10 8.12
C ASP A 12 -2.25 -5.60 8.01
N ALA A 13 -2.40 -6.91 7.74
CA ALA A 13 -3.70 -7.54 7.60
C ALA A 13 -4.02 -8.31 8.89
N THR A 14 -5.08 -7.90 9.57
CA THR A 14 -5.76 -8.68 10.61
C THR A 14 -6.94 -9.44 9.98
N ASP A 15 -7.49 -10.44 10.67
CA ASP A 15 -8.62 -11.25 10.20
C ASP A 15 -9.84 -10.42 9.72
N HIS A 16 -9.97 -9.17 10.16
CA HIS A 16 -11.14 -8.32 9.90
C HIS A 16 -10.80 -6.97 9.25
N THR A 17 -9.52 -6.60 9.16
CA THR A 17 -9.12 -5.26 8.69
C THR A 17 -7.69 -5.25 8.18
N ILE A 18 -7.51 -4.57 7.07
CA ILE A 18 -6.24 -4.44 6.35
C ILE A 18 -5.83 -2.98 6.39
N LEU A 19 -4.75 -2.70 7.11
CA LEU A 19 -4.10 -1.40 7.15
C LEU A 19 -3.04 -1.35 6.05
N ILE A 20 -3.20 -0.40 5.14
CA ILE A 20 -2.20 -0.09 4.11
C ILE A 20 -1.45 1.19 4.50
N THR A 21 -0.13 1.20 4.31
CA THR A 21 0.72 2.35 4.62
C THR A 21 1.62 2.70 3.44
N CYS A 22 1.88 4.00 3.27
CA CYS A 22 2.86 4.49 2.29
C CYS A 22 4.27 4.53 2.90
N ASP A 23 5.30 4.14 2.13
CA ASP A 23 6.71 4.26 2.53
C ASP A 23 7.24 5.69 2.42
N LYS A 24 6.63 6.49 1.55
CA LYS A 24 7.11 7.82 1.17
C LYS A 24 6.53 8.95 2.02
N CYS A 25 5.46 8.70 2.76
CA CYS A 25 4.81 9.69 3.63
C CYS A 25 4.03 9.00 4.77
N GLU A 26 3.39 9.79 5.63
CA GLU A 26 2.62 9.29 6.79
C GLU A 26 1.21 8.81 6.41
N TRP A 27 0.91 8.69 5.11
CA TRP A 27 -0.39 8.25 4.63
C TRP A 27 -0.66 6.78 4.96
N ARG A 28 -1.88 6.51 5.40
CA ARG A 28 -2.40 5.18 5.72
C ARG A 28 -3.91 5.13 5.56
N GLU A 29 -4.43 3.98 5.17
CA GLU A 29 -5.86 3.76 5.00
C GLU A 29 -6.25 2.36 5.50
N LEU A 30 -7.47 2.24 6.01
CA LEU A 30 -8.02 0.98 6.49
C LEU A 30 -9.02 0.46 5.46
N HIS A 31 -8.91 -0.82 5.13
CA HIS A 31 -9.81 -1.50 4.21
C HIS A 31 -10.22 -2.85 4.78
N ASP A 32 -11.38 -3.32 4.33
CA ASP A 32 -11.88 -4.67 4.57
C ASP A 32 -11.29 -5.69 3.58
N ASP A 33 -10.83 -5.23 2.42
CA ASP A 33 -10.34 -6.07 1.33
C ASP A 33 -8.90 -5.74 0.91
N ARG A 34 -8.10 -6.80 0.64
CA ARG A 34 -6.67 -6.64 0.26
C ARG A 34 -6.54 -5.95 -1.09
N ASN A 35 -7.47 -6.17 -2.00
CA ASN A 35 -7.41 -5.57 -3.33
C ASN A 35 -7.73 -4.07 -3.26
N ALA A 36 -8.75 -3.70 -2.47
CA ALA A 36 -9.07 -2.31 -2.16
C ALA A 36 -7.88 -1.59 -1.51
N ALA A 37 -7.20 -2.24 -0.56
CA ALA A 37 -6.00 -1.72 0.09
C ALA A 37 -4.85 -1.44 -0.89
N TRP A 38 -4.50 -2.41 -1.75
CA TRP A 38 -3.47 -2.20 -2.77
C TRP A 38 -3.87 -1.16 -3.82
N TYR A 39 -5.15 -1.09 -4.18
CA TYR A 39 -5.66 -0.08 -5.11
C TYR A 39 -5.56 1.33 -4.53
N ALA A 40 -5.91 1.51 -3.26
CA ALA A 40 -5.78 2.78 -2.56
C ALA A 40 -4.32 3.24 -2.50
N LEU A 41 -3.38 2.33 -2.20
CA LEU A 41 -1.94 2.64 -2.25
C LEU A 41 -1.48 3.02 -3.66
N ALA A 42 -1.89 2.28 -4.68
CA ALA A 42 -1.53 2.57 -6.07
C ALA A 42 -2.04 3.96 -6.50
N ARG A 43 -3.28 4.27 -6.16
CA ARG A 43 -3.88 5.59 -6.40
C ARG A 43 -3.10 6.68 -5.66
N HIS A 44 -2.81 6.48 -4.37
CA HIS A 44 -2.07 7.43 -3.55
C HIS A 44 -0.65 7.67 -4.11
N LEU A 45 0.08 6.62 -4.51
CA LEU A 45 1.41 6.77 -5.12
C LEU A 45 1.35 7.55 -6.44
N LYS A 46 0.30 7.32 -7.25
CA LYS A 46 0.10 8.04 -8.51
C LYS A 46 -0.25 9.51 -8.29
N THR A 47 -1.14 9.83 -7.34
CA THR A 47 -1.65 11.20 -7.16
C THR A 47 -0.84 12.03 -6.16
N GLY A 48 -0.30 11.39 -5.12
CA GLY A 48 0.41 12.04 -4.02
C GLY A 48 1.93 12.11 -4.21
N HIS A 49 2.51 11.20 -4.98
CA HIS A 49 3.96 11.14 -5.19
C HIS A 49 4.39 11.21 -6.67
N ASP A 50 3.44 11.30 -7.60
CA ASP A 50 3.68 11.25 -9.06
C ASP A 50 4.62 10.09 -9.45
N ASP A 51 4.49 8.95 -8.76
CA ASP A 51 5.35 7.78 -8.96
C ASP A 51 4.55 6.66 -9.66
N PRO A 52 4.43 6.71 -11.00
CA PRO A 52 3.63 5.73 -11.75
C PRO A 52 4.23 4.32 -11.69
N TYR A 53 5.54 4.19 -11.44
CA TYR A 53 6.20 2.89 -11.35
C TYR A 53 5.85 2.17 -10.05
N ALA A 54 5.92 2.87 -8.92
CA ALA A 54 5.49 2.35 -7.62
C ALA A 54 3.99 2.07 -7.61
N ALA A 55 3.17 2.93 -8.22
CA ALA A 55 1.74 2.70 -8.38
C ALA A 55 1.44 1.42 -9.18
N LYS A 56 2.15 1.20 -10.29
CA LYS A 56 2.01 -0.02 -11.11
C LYS A 56 2.46 -1.27 -10.35
N SER A 57 3.53 -1.17 -9.55
CA SER A 57 4.02 -2.26 -8.70
C SER A 57 2.99 -2.65 -7.64
N ALA A 58 2.41 -1.66 -6.94
CA ALA A 58 1.33 -1.87 -5.97
C ALA A 58 0.07 -2.49 -6.62
N ALA A 59 -0.33 -1.98 -7.79
CA ALA A 59 -1.46 -2.51 -8.54
C ALA A 59 -1.24 -3.97 -8.99
N ARG A 60 0.01 -4.39 -9.23
CA ARG A 60 0.32 -5.77 -9.61
C ARG A 60 0.07 -6.76 -8.47
N ASN A 61 0.22 -6.33 -7.22
CA ASN A 61 -0.10 -7.17 -6.05
C ASN A 61 -1.60 -7.45 -5.91
N ILE A 62 -2.48 -6.61 -6.47
CA ILE A 62 -3.95 -6.86 -6.50
C ILE A 62 -4.24 -8.22 -7.15
N TYR A 63 -3.61 -8.52 -8.28
CA TYR A 63 -3.85 -9.76 -9.02
C TYR A 63 -3.18 -10.98 -8.40
N ARG A 64 -2.16 -10.78 -7.55
CA ARG A 64 -1.40 -11.90 -6.95
C ARG A 64 -2.13 -12.51 -5.76
N ASN A 65 -2.89 -11.71 -5.01
CA ASN A 65 -3.66 -12.19 -3.85
C ASN A 65 -4.96 -12.93 -4.23
N HIS A 66 -5.29 -13.04 -5.52
CA HIS A 66 -6.50 -13.71 -5.99
C HIS A 66 -6.34 -15.24 -6.13
N HIS A 67 -5.15 -15.75 -5.80
CA HIS A 67 -4.70 -17.12 -6.12
C HIS A 67 -4.15 -17.88 -4.89
N GLU A 68 -4.43 -17.38 -3.68
CA GLU A 68 -4.07 -18.00 -2.40
C GLU A 68 -5.33 -18.39 -1.61
#